data_AF-X1TXW5-F1
#
_entry.id   AF-X1TXW5-F1
#
_cell.length_a   1.000
_cell.length_b   1.000
_cell.length_c   1.000
_cell.angle_alpha   90.00
_cell.angle_beta   90.00
_cell.angle_gamma   90.00
#
_symmetry.space_group_name_H-M   'P 1'
#
loop_
_entity.id
_entity.type
_entity.pdbx_description
1 polymer ?
#
loop_
_entity_poly.entity_id
_entity_poly.type
_entity_poly.pdbx_seq_one_letter_code
_entity_poly.pdbx_strand_id
1 'polypeptide(L)'
;MDIKKENEYCHEYSGFEMMLVSATRQIKKNDLIFNAFHWPFLVVHMARLLHFPNLYNVIEIGIIKDELIDPPKMPYSISDPVLVPSSLFI
;
A
#
# COMPACT_ATOMS: atom_id res chain seq x y z
N MET A 1 -13.38 31.79 -12.74
CA MET A 1 -12.64 30.54 -12.44
C MET A 1 -12.73 30.33 -10.94
N ASP A 2 -13.34 29.23 -10.52
CA ASP A 2 -13.61 28.92 -9.10
C ASP A 2 -12.32 28.73 -8.30
N ILE A 3 -12.00 29.71 -7.47
CA ILE A 3 -10.85 29.73 -6.54
C ILE A 3 -10.85 28.49 -5.62
N LYS A 4 -12.00 27.82 -5.45
CA LYS A 4 -12.11 26.58 -4.66
C LYS A 4 -11.41 25.36 -5.30
N LYS A 5 -11.22 25.34 -6.62
CA LYS A 5 -10.60 24.18 -7.31
C LYS A 5 -9.07 24.18 -7.26
N GLU A 6 -8.44 25.34 -7.12
CA GLU A 6 -6.97 25.46 -7.09
C GLU A 6 -6.33 24.84 -5.83
N ASN A 7 -7.09 24.74 -4.73
CA ASN A 7 -6.61 24.15 -3.47
C ASN A 7 -6.91 22.64 -3.33
N GLU A 8 -7.41 21.97 -4.37
CA GLU A 8 -7.81 20.55 -4.28
C GLU A 8 -6.60 19.59 -4.30
N TYR A 9 -5.46 20.02 -4.85
CA TYR A 9 -4.27 19.19 -5.00
C TYR A 9 -3.04 19.83 -4.39
N CYS A 10 -2.19 19.01 -3.77
CA CYS A 10 -0.90 19.43 -3.24
C CYS A 10 0.04 19.80 -4.39
N HIS A 11 0.49 21.06 -4.44
CA HIS A 11 1.36 21.58 -5.51
C HIS A 11 2.84 21.28 -5.27
N GLU A 12 3.21 20.92 -4.04
CA GLU A 12 4.57 20.54 -3.67
C GLU A 12 4.56 19.15 -3.03
N TYR A 13 5.36 18.23 -3.56
CA TYR A 13 5.54 16.91 -2.97
C TYR A 13 6.72 16.94 -2.00
N SER A 14 6.55 16.33 -0.84
CA SER A 14 7.66 16.07 0.08
C SER A 14 8.65 15.06 -0.54
N GLY A 15 9.91 15.13 -0.13
CA GLY A 15 10.91 14.13 -0.54
C GLY A 15 10.50 12.70 -0.16
N PHE A 16 9.72 12.55 0.91
CA PHE A 16 9.20 11.26 1.36
C PHE A 16 8.13 10.69 0.43
N GLU A 17 7.16 11.51 -0.03
CA GLU A 17 6.18 11.08 -1.02
C GLU A 17 6.85 10.70 -2.35
N MET A 18 7.84 11.50 -2.77
CA MET A 18 8.64 11.20 -3.95
C MET A 18 9.43 9.88 -3.82
N MET A 19 9.95 9.57 -2.63
CA MET A 19 10.58 8.27 -2.35
C MET A 19 9.59 7.12 -2.54
N LEU A 20 8.38 7.23 -2.01
CA LEU A 20 7.34 6.21 -2.15
C LEU A 20 6.94 6.01 -3.62
N VAL A 21 6.68 7.10 -4.35
CA VAL A 21 6.34 7.05 -5.79
C VAL A 21 7.47 6.42 -6.61
N SER A 22 8.71 6.79 -6.33
CA SER A 22 9.88 6.22 -6.99
C SER A 22 9.99 4.70 -6.74
N ALA A 23 9.80 4.27 -5.48
CA ALA A 23 9.83 2.85 -5.11
C ALA A 23 8.68 2.06 -5.77
N THR A 24 7.47 2.62 -5.81
CA THR A 24 6.30 2.00 -6.46
C THR A 24 6.56 1.73 -7.94
N ARG A 25 7.30 2.61 -8.63
CA ARG A 25 7.65 2.45 -10.06
C ARG A 25 8.68 1.35 -10.33
N GLN A 26 9.36 0.84 -9.31
CA GLN A 26 10.31 -0.28 -9.47
C GLN A 26 9.59 -1.64 -9.62
N ILE A 27 8.33 -1.71 -9.19
CA ILE A 27 7.51 -2.93 -9.26
C ILE A 27 7.03 -3.17 -10.69
N LYS A 28 6.98 -4.44 -11.10
CA LYS A 28 6.51 -4.89 -12.41
C LYS A 28 5.27 -5.78 -12.29
N LYS A 29 4.50 -5.87 -13.37
CA LYS A 29 3.18 -6.53 -13.46
C LYS A 29 3.11 -7.96 -12.90
N ASN A 30 4.20 -8.72 -13.00
CA ASN A 30 4.25 -10.14 -12.65
C ASN A 30 5.29 -10.45 -11.58
N ASP A 31 5.73 -9.45 -10.82
CA ASP A 31 6.66 -9.69 -9.72
C ASP A 31 5.96 -10.49 -8.62
N LEU A 32 6.71 -11.42 -8.00
CA LEU A 32 6.36 -12.03 -6.72
C LEU A 32 7.07 -11.26 -5.63
N ILE A 33 6.32 -10.47 -4.85
CA ILE A 33 6.90 -9.57 -3.86
C ILE A 33 6.74 -10.16 -2.46
N PHE A 34 7.86 -10.30 -1.76
CA PHE A 34 7.90 -10.48 -0.32
C PHE A 34 7.88 -9.10 0.34
N ASN A 35 6.80 -8.80 1.04
CA ASN A 35 6.54 -7.48 1.56
C ASN A 35 6.65 -7.46 3.08
N ALA A 36 7.26 -6.39 3.60
CA ALA A 36 7.46 -6.17 5.02
C ALA A 36 6.56 -5.03 5.51
N PHE A 37 6.39 -4.92 6.82
CA PHE A 37 5.61 -3.84 7.43
C PHE A 37 6.22 -2.44 7.16
N HIS A 38 5.39 -1.41 7.33
CA HIS A 38 5.72 0.02 7.20
C HIS A 38 5.79 0.52 5.73
N TRP A 39 6.86 1.22 5.32
CA TRP A 39 6.92 1.85 4.00
C TRP A 39 6.91 0.88 2.81
N PRO A 40 7.59 -0.30 2.86
CA PRO A 40 7.46 -1.30 1.81
C PRO A 40 6.00 -1.75 1.61
N PHE A 41 5.25 -1.91 2.71
CA PHE A 41 3.83 -2.23 2.65
C PHE A 41 3.04 -1.23 1.82
N LEU A 42 3.23 0.06 2.11
CA LEU A 42 2.56 1.14 1.39
C LEU A 42 2.95 1.18 -0.09
N VAL A 43 4.23 0.98 -0.41
CA VAL A 43 4.75 0.97 -1.79
C VAL A 43 4.07 -0.12 -2.63
N VAL A 44 3.98 -1.34 -2.10
CA VAL A 44 3.32 -2.48 -2.78
C VAL A 44 1.81 -2.27 -2.87
N HIS A 45 1.21 -1.72 -1.81
CA HIS A 45 -0.21 -1.38 -1.81
C HIS A 45 -0.54 -0.32 -2.88
N MET A 46 0.26 0.74 -2.99
CA MET A 46 0.13 1.75 -4.06
C MET A 46 0.31 1.12 -5.45
N ALA A 47 1.28 0.22 -5.62
CA ALA A 47 1.49 -0.47 -6.90
C ALA A 47 0.25 -1.28 -7.31
N ARG A 48 -0.40 -1.95 -6.35
CA ARG A 48 -1.65 -2.68 -6.57
C ARG A 48 -2.79 -1.75 -6.97
N LEU A 49 -2.98 -0.67 -6.24
CA LEU A 49 -4.08 0.28 -6.49
C LEU A 49 -3.93 1.01 -7.83
N LEU A 50 -2.72 1.39 -8.22
CA LEU A 50 -2.50 2.30 -9.35
C LEU A 50 -2.09 1.61 -10.65
N HIS A 51 -1.37 0.49 -10.58
CA HIS A 51 -0.70 -0.07 -11.76
C HIS A 51 -1.05 -1.54 -12.00
N PHE A 52 -1.02 -2.37 -10.95
CA PHE A 52 -1.06 -3.82 -11.05
C PHE A 52 -2.02 -4.43 -10.02
N PRO A 53 -3.36 -4.34 -10.22
CA PRO A 53 -4.35 -4.83 -9.26
C PRO A 53 -4.23 -6.34 -8.96
N ASN A 54 -3.64 -7.09 -9.89
CA ASN A 54 -3.45 -8.53 -9.76
C ASN A 54 -2.06 -8.94 -9.23
N LEU A 55 -1.21 -7.99 -8.82
CA LEU A 55 0.14 -8.24 -8.32
C LEU A 55 0.15 -9.23 -7.15
N TYR A 56 1.03 -10.22 -7.23
CA TYR A 56 1.21 -11.22 -6.18
C TYR A 56 2.13 -10.68 -5.08
N ASN A 57 1.62 -10.72 -3.85
CA ASN A 57 2.29 -10.23 -2.65
C ASN A 57 2.14 -11.29 -1.54
N VAL A 58 3.23 -11.51 -0.81
CA VAL A 58 3.26 -12.27 0.46
C VAL A 58 3.76 -11.34 1.54
N ILE A 59 2.95 -11.09 2.57
CA ILE A 59 3.38 -10.28 3.72
C ILE A 59 4.02 -11.15 4.80
N GLU A 60 4.91 -10.58 5.58
CA GLU A 60 5.73 -11.29 6.59
C GLU A 60 4.94 -12.09 7.66
N ILE A 61 3.65 -11.81 7.85
CA ILE A 61 2.75 -12.61 8.72
C ILE A 61 2.17 -13.86 8.06
N GLY A 62 2.64 -14.19 6.85
CA GLY A 62 2.22 -15.39 6.12
C GLY A 62 0.93 -15.23 5.34
N ILE A 63 0.38 -14.01 5.23
CA ILE A 63 -0.82 -13.74 4.43
C ILE A 63 -0.43 -13.56 2.97
N ILE A 64 -1.15 -14.24 2.10
CA ILE A 64 -0.99 -14.18 0.65
C ILE A 64 -2.08 -13.31 0.02
N LYS A 65 -1.81 -12.83 -1.20
CA LYS A 65 -2.68 -11.96 -2.02
C LYS A 65 -4.20 -12.18 -1.85
N ASP A 66 -4.67 -13.42 -1.90
CA ASP A 66 -6.11 -13.73 -1.93
C ASP A 66 -6.77 -13.58 -0.55
N GLU A 67 -5.97 -13.52 0.51
CA GLU A 67 -6.41 -13.35 1.90
C GLU A 67 -6.27 -11.89 2.37
N LEU A 68 -5.48 -11.07 1.67
CA LEU A 68 -5.27 -9.68 2.01
C LEU A 68 -6.42 -8.82 1.48
N ILE A 69 -7.32 -8.44 2.38
CA ILE A 69 -8.32 -7.40 2.13
C ILE A 69 -7.59 -6.07 1.90
N ASP A 70 -7.91 -5.34 0.82
CA ASP A 70 -7.32 -4.01 0.54
C ASP A 70 -7.76 -3.05 1.65
N PRO A 71 -6.90 -2.79 2.66
CA PRO A 71 -7.37 -2.15 3.87
C PRO A 71 -7.61 -0.66 3.60
N PRO A 72 -8.68 -0.06 4.14
CA PRO A 72 -8.98 1.35 3.92
C PRO A 72 -7.98 2.30 4.60
N LYS A 73 -7.09 1.76 5.45
CA LYS A 73 -6.11 2.51 6.23
C LYS A 73 -4.81 1.73 6.33
N MET A 74 -3.70 2.47 6.47
CA MET A 74 -2.40 1.89 6.79
C MET A 74 -2.48 1.18 8.15
N PRO A 75 -2.07 -0.09 8.26
CA PRO A 75 -1.97 -0.77 9.54
C PRO A 75 -0.89 -0.11 10.42
N TYR A 76 -1.14 -0.02 11.73
CA TYR A 76 -0.21 0.58 12.69
C TYR A 76 0.87 -0.39 13.17
N SER A 77 0.61 -1.69 13.07
CA SER A 77 1.59 -2.73 13.38
C SER A 77 1.37 -3.97 12.53
N ILE A 78 2.34 -4.88 12.56
CA ILE A 78 2.23 -6.19 11.92
C ILE A 78 1.07 -7.04 12.49
N SER A 79 0.67 -6.77 13.74
CA SER A 79 -0.42 -7.45 14.45
C SER A 79 -1.74 -6.67 14.39
N ASP A 80 -1.84 -5.67 13.52
CA ASP A 80 -3.04 -4.85 13.39
C ASP A 80 -4.22 -5.72 12.90
N PRO A 81 -5.37 -5.70 13.59
CA PRO A 81 -6.58 -6.41 13.15
C PRO A 81 -7.00 -6.10 11.71
N VAL A 82 -6.62 -4.93 11.18
CA VAL A 82 -6.86 -4.54 9.79
C VAL A 82 -6.18 -5.48 8.79
N LEU A 83 -5.05 -6.11 9.15
CA LEU A 83 -4.36 -7.09 8.30
C LEU A 83 -4.93 -8.50 8.42
N VAL A 84 -5.50 -8.85 9.58
CA VAL A 84 -6.05 -10.18 9.87
C VAL A 84 -7.46 -10.05 10.43
N PRO A 85 -8.47 -9.67 9.62
CA PRO A 85 -9.81 -9.39 10.12
C PRO A 85 -10.52 -10.65 10.65
N SER A 86 -10.09 -11.85 10.24
CA SER A 86 -10.52 -13.14 10.77
C SER A 86 -9.68 -13.63 11.97
N SER A 87 -8.80 -12.79 12.53
CA SER A 87 -8.07 -13.10 13.75
C SER A 87 -9.04 -13.24 14.93
N LEU A 88 -9.11 -14.44 15.49
CA LEU A 88 -9.74 -14.70 16.77
C LEU A 88 -8.84 -14.12 17.86
N PHE A 89 -9.06 -12.86 18.23
CA PHE A 89 -8.47 -12.30 19.44
C PHE A 89 -9.14 -12.97 20.65
N ILE A 90 -8.54 -14.06 21.13
CA ILE A 90 -8.90 -14.76 22.38
C ILE A 90 -8.08 -14.17 23.52
#